data_AF-A0AAD5A0H1-F1
#
_entry.id   AF-A0AAD5A0H1-F1
#
_cell.length_a   1.000
_cell.length_b   1.000
_cell.length_c   1.000
_cell.angle_alpha   90.00
_cell.angle_beta   90.00
_cell.angle_gamma   90.00
#
_symmetry.space_group_name_H-M   'P 1'
#
loop_
_entity.id
_entity.type
_entity.pdbx_description
1 polymer ?
#
loop_
_entity_poly.entity_id
_entity_poly.type
_entity_poly.pdbx_seq_one_letter_code
_entity_poly.pdbx_strand_id
1 'polypeptide(L)'
;GEKKVLSPCTDALPPPDCNPSLGRPPFFEYLVVVSVRKRTGGDEGYEPQIIYQFPKSCSQSQRRDEETCLKAITLFCFPEGVTWAPLTEYRSETFSFVLTEIDGSRRNGYCRRLLPLGKGARPPEAYCIISTLACFSLFSKIFDEVEKRRQISMAMIYPFMQSLRETAFPAPGKTVTIKSFIPESGTE
;
A
#
# COMPACT_ATOMS: atom_id res chain seq x y z
N GLY A 1 51.13 -8.09 -27.46
CA GLY A 1 50.20 -6.96 -27.38
C GLY A 1 49.16 -7.28 -26.34
N GLU A 2 49.08 -6.45 -25.31
CA GLU A 2 48.51 -6.72 -23.99
C GLU A 2 47.00 -7.03 -23.96
N LYS A 3 46.64 -7.98 -23.07
CA LYS A 3 45.28 -8.23 -22.60
C LYS A 3 44.95 -7.22 -21.49
N LYS A 4 43.91 -6.42 -21.69
CA LYS A 4 43.41 -5.46 -20.69
C LYS A 4 42.47 -6.17 -19.73
N VAL A 5 42.90 -6.30 -18.47
CA VAL A 5 42.08 -6.73 -17.33
C VAL A 5 41.16 -5.56 -16.94
N LEU A 6 39.86 -5.80 -16.86
CA LEU A 6 38.88 -4.85 -16.30
C LEU A 6 38.49 -5.31 -14.90
N SER A 7 38.65 -4.40 -13.94
CA SER A 7 38.46 -4.55 -12.51
C SER A 7 37.00 -4.89 -12.12
N PRO A 8 36.76 -5.52 -10.95
CA PRO A 8 35.41 -5.69 -10.42
C PRO A 8 34.88 -4.35 -9.90
N CYS A 9 33.65 -3.99 -10.30
CA CYS A 9 32.94 -2.85 -9.77
C CYS A 9 32.62 -3.05 -8.28
N THR A 10 33.09 -2.10 -7.48
CA THR A 10 32.90 -1.94 -6.05
C THR A 10 31.42 -1.96 -5.67
N ASP A 11 31.07 -2.74 -4.64
CA ASP A 11 29.78 -2.75 -3.97
C ASP A 11 29.37 -1.32 -3.55
N ALA A 12 28.32 -0.80 -4.18
CA ALA A 12 27.65 0.40 -3.72
C ALA A 12 26.70 0.04 -2.57
N LEU A 13 26.95 0.60 -1.39
CA LEU A 13 26.07 0.49 -0.23
C LEU A 13 24.66 1.00 -0.60
N PRO A 14 23.57 0.27 -0.26
CA PRO A 14 22.21 0.77 -0.45
C PRO A 14 21.93 1.98 0.46
N PRO A 15 20.97 2.85 0.09
CA PRO A 15 20.59 4.02 0.88
C PRO A 15 20.09 3.63 2.29
N PRO A 16 20.22 4.51 3.30
CA PRO A 16 20.03 4.18 4.72
C PRO A 16 18.57 3.87 5.15
N ASP A 17 17.61 3.82 4.22
CA ASP A 17 16.20 3.52 4.54
C ASP A 17 15.80 2.06 4.28
N CYS A 18 16.76 1.19 4.01
CA CYS A 18 16.56 -0.25 4.00
C CYS A 18 17.41 -0.87 5.11
N ASN A 19 16.93 -0.78 6.36
CA ASN A 19 17.31 -1.74 7.38
C ASN A 19 16.51 -3.03 7.10
N PRO A 20 17.11 -4.11 6.55
CA PRO A 20 16.53 -5.43 6.72
C PRO A 20 16.64 -5.74 8.21
N SER A 21 15.55 -5.58 8.95
CA SER A 21 15.44 -6.11 10.29
C SER A 21 15.63 -7.63 10.22
N LEU A 22 16.87 -8.05 10.46
CA LEU A 22 17.31 -9.37 10.92
C LEU A 22 16.27 -10.50 10.73
N GLY A 23 16.14 -11.00 9.49
CA GLY A 23 15.44 -12.25 9.18
C GLY A 23 13.94 -12.37 9.49
N ARG A 24 13.24 -11.29 9.85
CA ARG A 24 11.78 -11.35 10.11
C ARG A 24 11.00 -10.70 8.96
N PRO A 25 9.97 -11.37 8.40
CA PRO A 25 9.11 -10.75 7.40
C PRO A 25 8.39 -9.53 8.00
N PRO A 26 8.25 -8.42 7.24
CA PRO A 26 7.58 -7.23 7.71
C PRO A 26 6.09 -7.50 7.96
N PHE A 27 5.44 -6.64 8.75
CA PHE A 27 4.00 -6.76 9.02
C PHE A 27 3.16 -6.75 7.73
N PHE A 28 3.60 -5.96 6.75
CA PHE A 28 3.07 -5.93 5.40
C PHE A 28 4.18 -5.57 4.42
N GLU A 29 3.99 -5.93 3.15
CA GLU A 29 4.97 -5.67 2.09
C GLU A 29 4.86 -4.21 1.61
N TYR A 30 3.64 -3.79 1.23
CA TYR A 30 3.37 -2.43 0.78
C TYR A 30 1.91 -2.00 1.05
N LEU A 31 1.74 -0.70 1.24
CA LEU A 31 0.48 0.03 1.17
C LEU A 31 0.45 0.79 -0.15
N VAL A 32 -0.65 0.68 -0.90
CA VAL A 32 -0.93 1.53 -2.05
C VAL A 32 -2.25 2.26 -1.86
N VAL A 33 -2.33 3.48 -2.40
CA VAL A 33 -3.59 4.21 -2.56
C VAL A 33 -3.90 4.26 -4.03
N VAL A 34 -5.05 3.72 -4.40
CA VAL A 34 -5.55 3.67 -5.77
C VAL A 34 -6.72 4.63 -5.90
N SER A 35 -6.70 5.45 -6.93
CA SER A 35 -7.82 6.35 -7.27
C SER A 35 -8.21 6.12 -8.71
N VAL A 36 -9.50 6.28 -8.99
CA VAL A 36 -10.01 6.18 -10.35
C VAL A 36 -9.89 7.53 -11.05
N ARG A 37 -9.23 7.58 -12.20
CA ARG A 37 -9.05 8.80 -13.00
C ARG A 37 -9.70 8.65 -14.36
N LYS A 38 -10.20 9.75 -14.91
CA LYS A 38 -10.69 9.78 -16.28
C LYS A 38 -9.52 9.55 -17.23
N ARG A 39 -9.69 8.67 -18.22
CA ARG A 39 -8.69 8.42 -19.24
C ARG A 39 -8.45 9.69 -20.07
N THR A 40 -7.19 10.07 -20.20
CA THR A 40 -6.80 11.22 -21.03
C THR A 40 -6.70 10.76 -22.48
N GLY A 41 -7.50 11.33 -23.39
CA GLY A 41 -7.41 11.00 -24.83
C GLY A 41 -8.74 10.88 -25.60
N GLY A 42 -9.87 11.35 -25.06
CA GLY A 42 -11.16 11.33 -25.76
C GLY A 42 -11.96 10.04 -25.59
N ASP A 43 -11.40 9.04 -24.91
CA ASP A 43 -12.08 7.80 -24.55
C ASP A 43 -12.98 8.02 -23.32
N GLU A 44 -14.24 7.60 -23.40
CA GLU A 44 -15.19 7.68 -22.28
C GLU A 44 -14.93 6.53 -21.31
N GLY A 45 -13.94 6.72 -20.44
CA GLY A 45 -13.60 5.70 -19.46
C GLY A 45 -12.83 6.20 -18.26
N TYR A 46 -12.96 5.42 -17.19
CA TYR A 46 -12.28 5.59 -15.92
C TYR A 46 -11.29 4.45 -15.72
N GLU A 47 -10.10 4.75 -15.23
CA GLU A 47 -9.07 3.75 -14.96
C GLU A 47 -8.46 3.91 -13.57
N PRO A 48 -8.29 2.80 -12.82
CA PRO A 48 -7.68 2.84 -11.51
C PRO A 48 -6.17 3.03 -11.62
N GLN A 49 -5.64 4.04 -10.94
CA GLN A 49 -4.22 4.38 -10.92
C GLN A 49 -3.71 4.49 -9.48
N ILE A 50 -2.48 4.02 -9.24
CA ILE A 50 -1.80 4.22 -7.96
C ILE A 50 -1.40 5.69 -7.86
N ILE A 51 -1.93 6.37 -6.84
CA ILE A 51 -1.59 7.77 -6.53
C ILE A 51 -0.57 7.88 -5.40
N TYR A 52 -0.36 6.79 -4.64
CA TYR A 52 0.59 6.71 -3.55
C TYR A 52 1.03 5.26 -3.30
N GLN A 53 2.31 5.05 -2.99
CA GLN A 53 2.88 3.76 -2.62
C GLN A 53 3.86 3.92 -1.45
N PHE A 54 3.76 3.02 -0.46
CA PHE A 54 4.67 2.90 0.67
C PHE A 54 5.06 1.44 0.90
N PRO A 55 6.36 1.11 1.09
CA PRO A 55 7.52 1.96 0.83
C PRO A 55 7.67 2.28 -0.67
N LYS A 56 8.47 3.30 -1.01
CA LYS A 56 8.81 3.57 -2.41
C LYS A 56 9.74 2.46 -2.95
N SER A 57 9.50 1.96 -4.16
CA SER A 57 10.35 0.89 -4.74
C SER A 57 11.81 1.35 -4.83
N CYS A 58 12.75 0.54 -4.34
CA CYS A 58 14.15 0.94 -4.16
C CYS A 58 15.10 0.41 -5.25
N SER A 59 14.86 -0.77 -5.84
CA SER A 59 15.79 -1.45 -6.75
C SER A 59 15.23 -1.55 -8.17
N GLN A 60 16.07 -1.65 -9.20
CA GLN A 60 15.65 -1.70 -10.61
C GLN A 60 15.28 -3.11 -11.11
N SER A 61 15.85 -4.17 -10.53
CA SER A 61 15.66 -5.57 -10.96
C SER A 61 14.33 -6.17 -10.50
N GLN A 62 13.83 -5.81 -9.32
CA GLN A 62 12.52 -6.25 -8.80
C GLN A 62 11.33 -5.53 -9.44
N ARG A 63 11.57 -4.49 -10.25
CA ARG A 63 10.51 -3.59 -10.75
C ARG A 63 9.52 -4.25 -11.69
N ARG A 64 9.92 -5.22 -12.52
CA ARG A 64 9.03 -5.79 -13.55
C ARG A 64 7.91 -6.65 -12.95
N ASP A 65 8.28 -7.53 -12.04
CA ASP A 65 7.32 -8.42 -11.36
C ASP A 65 6.47 -7.61 -10.38
N GLU A 66 7.10 -6.64 -9.69
CA GLU A 66 6.39 -5.68 -8.82
C GLU A 66 5.39 -4.83 -9.63
N GLU A 67 5.77 -4.30 -10.79
CA GLU A 67 4.88 -3.49 -11.65
C GLU A 67 3.67 -4.30 -12.12
N THR A 68 3.87 -5.57 -12.48
CA THR A 68 2.77 -6.47 -12.86
C THR A 68 1.84 -6.71 -11.68
N CYS A 69 2.39 -6.93 -10.48
CA CYS A 69 1.61 -7.08 -9.27
C CYS A 69 0.83 -5.80 -8.92
N LEU A 70 1.47 -4.64 -8.99
CA LEU A 70 0.84 -3.33 -8.74
C LEU A 70 -0.31 -3.05 -9.71
N LYS A 71 -0.15 -3.41 -11.00
CA LYS A 71 -1.24 -3.34 -11.99
C LYS A 71 -2.40 -4.29 -11.64
N ALA A 72 -2.11 -5.50 -11.19
CA ALA A 72 -3.17 -6.40 -10.75
C ALA A 72 -3.93 -5.82 -9.54
N ILE A 73 -3.20 -5.23 -8.59
CA ILE A 73 -3.79 -4.62 -7.39
C ILE A 73 -4.72 -3.48 -7.73
N THR A 74 -4.39 -2.61 -8.70
CA THR A 74 -5.32 -1.54 -9.09
C THR A 74 -6.65 -2.08 -9.60
N LEU A 75 -6.61 -3.19 -10.35
CA LEU A 75 -7.81 -3.87 -10.84
C LEU A 75 -8.59 -4.54 -9.70
N PHE A 76 -7.92 -5.15 -8.72
CA PHE A 76 -8.60 -5.76 -7.57
C PHE A 76 -9.15 -4.72 -6.57
N CYS A 77 -8.58 -3.52 -6.50
CA CYS A 77 -9.13 -2.41 -5.72
C CYS A 77 -10.43 -1.84 -6.31
N PHE A 78 -10.61 -1.99 -7.62
CA PHE A 78 -11.76 -1.51 -8.39
C PHE A 78 -12.19 -2.57 -9.41
N PRO A 79 -12.70 -3.74 -8.97
CA PRO A 79 -13.07 -4.84 -9.86
C PRO A 79 -14.18 -4.47 -10.85
N GLU A 80 -14.97 -3.44 -10.53
CA GLU A 80 -16.03 -2.86 -11.38
C GLU A 80 -15.46 -2.10 -12.59
N GLY A 81 -14.14 -1.85 -12.66
CA GLY A 81 -13.46 -1.38 -13.85
C GLY A 81 -13.84 0.04 -14.30
N VAL A 82 -14.38 0.17 -15.50
CA VAL A 82 -14.58 1.45 -16.20
C VAL A 82 -15.90 2.14 -15.85
N THR A 83 -16.79 1.46 -15.11
CA THR A 83 -18.16 1.91 -14.81
C THR A 83 -18.24 2.87 -13.62
N TRP A 84 -17.11 3.43 -13.18
CA TRP A 84 -17.09 4.37 -12.06
C TRP A 84 -17.59 5.75 -12.47
N ALA A 85 -18.56 6.26 -11.71
CA ALA A 85 -18.96 7.65 -11.76
C ALA A 85 -18.48 8.38 -10.49
N PRO A 86 -18.14 9.67 -10.56
CA PRO A 86 -17.86 10.47 -9.37
C PRO A 86 -19.06 10.47 -8.42
N LEU A 87 -18.80 10.25 -7.13
CA LEU A 87 -19.84 10.15 -6.10
C LEU A 87 -19.76 11.35 -5.16
N THR A 88 -20.92 11.80 -4.68
CA THR A 88 -21.02 12.85 -3.64
C THR A 88 -20.98 12.26 -2.24
N GLU A 89 -21.53 11.05 -2.09
CA GLU A 89 -21.55 10.26 -0.86
C GLU A 89 -21.19 8.82 -1.19
N TYR A 90 -20.43 8.19 -0.31
CA TYR A 90 -20.03 6.80 -0.46
C TYR A 90 -19.67 6.25 0.93
N ARG A 91 -20.32 5.15 1.32
CA ARG A 91 -20.06 4.49 2.60
C ARG A 91 -18.73 3.74 2.51
N SER A 92 -17.85 3.90 3.50
CA SER A 92 -16.58 3.18 3.51
C SER A 92 -16.82 1.66 3.50
N GLU A 93 -16.17 0.96 2.57
CA GLU A 93 -16.29 -0.49 2.38
C GLU A 93 -14.94 -1.16 2.62
N THR A 94 -14.96 -2.30 3.32
CA THR A 94 -13.77 -3.11 3.60
C THR A 94 -13.92 -4.46 2.94
N PHE A 95 -12.92 -4.86 2.17
CA PHE A 95 -12.88 -6.17 1.52
C PHE A 95 -11.45 -6.69 1.44
N SER A 96 -11.30 -7.94 1.03
CA SER A 96 -10.00 -8.54 0.81
C SER A 96 -10.00 -9.45 -0.41
N PHE A 97 -8.85 -9.58 -1.05
CA PHE A 97 -8.60 -10.49 -2.16
C PHE A 97 -7.30 -11.26 -1.94
N VAL A 98 -7.10 -12.31 -2.73
CA VAL A 98 -5.87 -13.12 -2.71
C VAL A 98 -5.17 -12.99 -4.05
N LEU A 99 -3.90 -12.59 -4.02
CA LEU A 99 -3.00 -12.63 -5.16
C LEU A 99 -2.28 -13.98 -5.13
N THR A 100 -2.41 -14.73 -6.22
CA THR A 100 -1.68 -15.99 -6.40
C THR A 100 -0.63 -15.78 -7.47
N GLU A 101 0.62 -16.09 -7.15
CA GLU A 101 1.74 -16.01 -8.09
C GLU A 101 1.87 -17.30 -8.90
N ILE A 102 2.71 -17.26 -9.93
CA ILE A 102 2.94 -18.38 -10.85
C ILE A 102 3.53 -19.60 -10.12
N ASP A 103 4.32 -19.36 -9.07
CA ASP A 103 4.91 -20.40 -8.22
C ASP A 103 3.90 -21.00 -7.21
N GLY A 104 2.65 -20.51 -7.20
CA GLY A 104 1.60 -20.93 -6.28
C GLY A 104 1.66 -20.26 -4.90
N SER A 105 2.61 -19.35 -4.67
CA SER A 105 2.63 -18.53 -3.46
C SER A 105 1.42 -17.59 -3.42
N ARG A 106 1.01 -17.22 -2.21
CA ARG A 106 -0.20 -16.43 -1.99
C ARG A 106 0.09 -15.22 -1.12
N ARG A 107 -0.47 -14.08 -1.53
CA ARG A 107 -0.47 -12.83 -0.76
C ARG A 107 -1.90 -12.34 -0.60
N ASN A 108 -2.20 -11.73 0.54
CA ASN A 108 -3.53 -11.19 0.84
C ASN A 108 -3.50 -9.69 0.59
N GLY A 109 -4.46 -9.19 -0.19
CA GLY A 109 -4.73 -7.78 -0.33
C GLY A 109 -5.93 -7.39 0.52
N TYR A 110 -5.74 -6.44 1.44
CA TYR A 110 -6.81 -5.88 2.25
C TYR A 110 -7.10 -4.47 1.79
N CYS A 111 -8.35 -4.17 1.49
CA CYS A 111 -8.77 -2.90 0.94
C CYS A 111 -9.78 -2.19 1.83
N ARG A 112 -9.60 -0.87 1.97
CA ARG A 112 -10.61 0.06 2.44
C ARG A 112 -10.87 1.09 1.35
N ARG A 113 -12.06 1.04 0.76
CA ARG A 113 -12.52 2.04 -0.20
C ARG A 113 -13.32 3.09 0.55
N LEU A 114 -13.03 4.37 0.29
CA LEU A 114 -13.66 5.51 0.94
C LEU A 114 -13.74 6.70 -0.01
N LEU A 115 -14.61 7.65 0.27
CA LEU A 115 -14.62 8.90 -0.47
C LEU A 115 -13.58 9.87 0.12
N PRO A 116 -12.72 10.49 -0.69
CA PRO A 116 -11.81 11.52 -0.18
C PRO A 116 -12.57 12.66 0.53
N LEU A 117 -11.94 13.40 1.44
CA LEU A 117 -12.56 14.64 1.93
C LEU A 117 -12.56 15.68 0.80
N GLY A 118 -13.66 16.40 0.62
CA GLY A 118 -13.81 17.37 -0.47
C GLY A 118 -15.25 17.81 -0.67
N LYS A 119 -15.44 18.77 -1.59
CA LYS A 119 -16.77 19.25 -2.01
C LYS A 119 -17.11 18.67 -3.39
N GLY A 120 -18.37 18.32 -3.60
CA GLY A 120 -18.89 17.84 -4.88
C GLY A 120 -18.56 16.38 -5.19
N ALA A 121 -18.91 15.97 -6.41
CA ALA A 121 -18.73 14.61 -6.90
C ALA A 121 -17.26 14.32 -7.18
N ARG A 122 -16.75 13.23 -6.62
CA ARG A 122 -15.33 12.84 -6.70
C ARG A 122 -15.17 11.32 -6.75
N PRO A 123 -14.10 10.82 -7.37
CA PRO A 123 -13.87 9.39 -7.40
C PRO A 123 -13.52 8.88 -5.99
N PRO A 124 -13.98 7.67 -5.60
CA PRO A 124 -13.51 7.02 -4.39
C PRO A 124 -12.01 6.68 -4.49
N GLU A 125 -11.38 6.59 -3.32
CA GLU A 125 -10.00 6.12 -3.14
C GLU A 125 -10.01 4.78 -2.41
N ALA A 126 -9.16 3.86 -2.84
CA ALA A 126 -8.95 2.57 -2.21
C ALA A 126 -7.55 2.51 -1.58
N TYR A 127 -7.51 2.36 -0.27
CA TYR A 127 -6.29 2.04 0.47
C TYR A 127 -6.13 0.53 0.50
N CYS A 128 -5.01 0.01 -0.01
CA CYS A 128 -4.76 -1.41 -0.12
C CYS A 128 -3.44 -1.81 0.54
N ILE A 129 -3.49 -2.70 1.53
CA ILE A 129 -2.32 -3.29 2.18
C ILE A 129 -2.12 -4.70 1.63
N ILE A 130 -0.91 -4.99 1.13
CA ILE A 130 -0.51 -6.34 0.73
C ILE A 130 0.33 -6.99 1.83
N SER A 131 -0.08 -8.17 2.29
CA SER A 131 0.63 -8.93 3.33
C SER A 131 0.46 -10.44 3.13
N THR A 132 1.48 -11.20 3.50
CA THR A 132 1.39 -12.66 3.63
C THR A 132 0.56 -13.09 4.85
N LEU A 133 0.27 -12.17 5.77
CA LEU A 133 -0.50 -12.45 6.98
C LEU A 133 -2.01 -12.47 6.69
N ALA A 134 -2.67 -13.55 7.12
CA ALA A 134 -4.11 -13.76 6.97
C ALA A 134 -4.89 -13.27 8.22
N CYS A 135 -5.05 -11.96 8.39
CA CYS A 135 -5.65 -11.36 9.60
C CYS A 135 -6.61 -10.20 9.26
N PHE A 136 -7.72 -10.50 8.59
CA PHE A 136 -8.70 -9.50 8.13
C PHE A 136 -9.16 -8.53 9.23
N SER A 137 -9.47 -9.03 10.43
CA SER A 137 -9.93 -8.21 11.55
C SER A 137 -8.88 -7.20 12.03
N LEU A 138 -7.60 -7.56 11.97
CA LEU A 138 -6.50 -6.68 12.34
C LEU A 138 -6.30 -5.58 11.30
N PHE A 139 -6.27 -5.94 10.02
CA PHE A 139 -6.16 -4.95 8.94
C PHE A 139 -7.38 -4.04 8.86
N SER A 140 -8.58 -4.55 9.16
CA SER A 140 -9.78 -3.70 9.29
C SER A 140 -9.59 -2.63 10.35
N LYS A 141 -9.09 -2.97 11.54
CA LYS A 141 -8.79 -2.01 12.62
C LYS A 141 -7.67 -1.04 12.24
N ILE A 142 -6.64 -1.52 11.55
CA ILE A 142 -5.58 -0.65 11.01
C ILE A 142 -6.19 0.39 10.05
N PHE A 143 -7.13 -0.01 9.20
CA PHE A 143 -7.80 0.95 8.31
C PHE A 143 -8.70 1.94 9.04
N ASP A 144 -9.37 1.55 10.12
CA ASP A 144 -10.12 2.51 10.96
C ASP A 144 -9.19 3.61 11.49
N GLU A 145 -7.97 3.24 11.88
CA GLU A 145 -6.91 4.15 12.31
C GLU A 145 -6.34 5.01 11.16
N VAL A 146 -6.15 4.44 9.98
CA VAL A 146 -5.77 5.21 8.77
C VAL A 146 -6.84 6.24 8.41
N GLU A 147 -8.11 5.86 8.45
CA GLU A 147 -9.25 6.72 8.11
C GLU A 147 -9.36 7.92 9.08
N LYS A 148 -9.18 7.70 10.39
CA LYS A 148 -9.09 8.80 11.38
C LYS A 148 -7.95 9.77 11.09
N ARG A 149 -6.74 9.25 10.84
CA ARG A 149 -5.55 10.09 10.54
C ARG A 149 -5.73 10.88 9.25
N ARG A 150 -6.36 10.26 8.27
CA ARG A 150 -6.73 10.86 6.98
C ARG A 150 -7.66 12.06 7.12
N GLN A 151 -8.54 12.08 8.12
CA GLN A 151 -9.41 13.23 8.37
C GLN A 151 -8.64 14.47 8.82
N ILE A 152 -7.44 14.28 9.39
CA ILE A 152 -6.56 15.36 9.84
C ILE A 152 -5.59 15.72 8.71
N SER A 153 -4.80 14.76 8.22
CA SER A 153 -3.85 14.96 7.12
C SER A 153 -3.36 13.63 6.53
N MET A 154 -3.22 13.58 5.19
CA MET A 154 -2.55 12.48 4.49
C MET A 154 -1.13 12.20 5.00
N ALA A 155 -0.40 13.25 5.40
CA ALA A 155 0.97 13.10 5.87
C ALA A 155 1.09 12.26 7.15
N MET A 156 0.01 12.20 7.95
CA MET A 156 -0.03 11.44 9.21
C MET A 156 -0.11 9.92 9.00
N ILE A 157 -0.49 9.47 7.81
CA ILE A 157 -0.57 8.05 7.47
C ILE A 157 0.84 7.45 7.40
N TYR A 158 1.81 8.20 6.87
CA TYR A 158 3.16 7.69 6.63
C TYR A 158 3.87 7.25 7.93
N PRO A 159 3.99 8.08 8.98
CA PRO A 159 4.62 7.65 10.23
C PRO A 159 3.91 6.45 10.87
N PHE A 160 2.57 6.41 10.81
CA PHE A 160 1.79 5.29 11.33
C PHE A 160 2.10 3.97 10.60
N MET A 161 2.12 4.00 9.27
CA MET A 161 2.41 2.82 8.45
C MET A 161 3.87 2.37 8.58
N GLN A 162 4.79 3.33 8.75
CA GLN A 162 6.19 3.02 9.05
C GLN A 162 6.33 2.30 10.40
N SER A 163 5.76 2.85 11.47
CA SER A 163 5.79 2.20 12.79
C SER A 163 5.12 0.82 12.78
N LEU A 164 4.01 0.66 12.06
CA LEU A 164 3.35 -0.64 11.89
C LEU A 164 4.28 -1.66 11.20
N ARG A 165 4.97 -1.27 10.13
CA ARG A 165 5.84 -2.15 9.35
C ARG A 165 7.06 -2.61 10.14
N GLU A 166 7.61 -1.75 10.99
CA GLU A 166 8.75 -2.01 11.86
C GLU A 166 8.38 -2.85 13.10
N THR A 167 7.09 -2.91 13.45
CA THR A 167 6.61 -3.66 14.60
C THR A 167 6.55 -5.16 14.33
N ALA A 168 6.98 -5.96 15.30
CA ALA A 168 6.85 -7.40 15.23
C ALA A 168 5.37 -7.82 15.24
N PHE A 169 4.99 -8.71 14.32
CA PHE A 169 3.66 -9.32 14.36
C PHE A 169 3.44 -10.03 15.71
N PRO A 170 2.32 -9.77 16.41
CA PRO A 170 2.06 -10.35 17.73
C PRO A 170 1.82 -11.87 17.61
N ALA A 171 2.22 -12.61 18.64
CA ALA A 171 1.81 -14.01 18.75
C ALA A 171 0.28 -14.11 18.88
N PRO A 172 -0.36 -15.22 18.45
CA PRO A 172 -1.79 -15.42 18.65
C PRO A 172 -2.22 -15.16 20.10
N GLY A 173 -3.25 -14.34 20.30
CA GLY A 173 -3.72 -13.94 21.64
C GLY A 173 -2.93 -12.84 22.34
N LYS A 174 -1.91 -12.23 21.70
CA LYS A 174 -1.19 -11.06 22.19
C LYS A 174 -1.61 -9.80 21.43
N THR A 175 -1.55 -8.66 22.11
CA THR A 175 -1.85 -7.35 21.53
C THR A 175 -0.59 -6.72 20.95
N VAL A 176 -0.70 -6.09 19.78
CA VAL A 176 0.33 -5.21 19.24
C VAL A 176 0.02 -3.77 19.62
N THR A 177 0.99 -3.08 20.22
CA THR A 177 0.86 -1.66 20.55
C THR A 177 1.70 -0.86 19.56
N ILE A 178 1.03 -0.07 18.72
CA ILE A 178 1.70 0.81 17.76
C ILE A 178 1.74 2.19 18.40
N LYS A 179 2.95 2.68 18.71
CA LYS A 179 3.14 4.05 19.15
C LYS A 179 2.91 4.95 17.95
N SER A 180 1.86 5.77 17.99
CA SER A 180 1.60 6.73 16.93
C SER A 180 0.96 7.97 17.51
N PHE A 181 1.54 9.12 17.18
CA PHE A 181 1.05 10.41 17.61
C PHE A 181 -0.05 10.91 16.67
N ILE A 182 -1.17 11.37 17.23
CA ILE A 182 -2.21 12.12 16.51
C ILE A 182 -2.30 13.49 17.19
N PRO A 183 -1.93 14.61 16.53
CA PRO A 183 -1.79 15.90 17.19
C PRO A 183 -3.06 16.45 17.87
N GLU A 184 -4.26 16.01 17.46
CA GLU A 184 -5.53 16.41 18.09
C GLU A 184 -6.16 15.34 18.99
N SER A 185 -5.58 14.15 19.07
CA SER A 185 -6.02 13.10 20.01
C SER A 185 -4.90 12.89 21.00
N GLY A 186 -4.91 13.68 22.08
CA GLY A 186 -3.96 13.56 23.18
C GLY A 186 -3.93 12.11 23.68
N THR A 187 -2.88 11.40 23.33
CA THR A 187 -2.49 10.12 23.95
C THR A 187 -0.97 10.04 23.88
N GLU A 188 -0.37 9.99 25.08
CA GLU A 188 1.05 9.76 25.34
C GLU A 188 1.53 8.36 24.90
#